data_AF-A0A8X7XQQ8-F1
#
_entry.id   AF-A0A8X7XQQ8-F1
#
_cell.length_a   1.000
_cell.length_b   1.000
_cell.length_c   1.000
_cell.angle_alpha   90.00
_cell.angle_beta   90.00
_cell.angle_gamma   90.00
#
_symmetry.space_group_name_H-M   'P 1'
#
loop_
_entity.id
_entity.type
_entity.pdbx_description
1 polymer ?
#
loop_
_entity_poly.entity_id
_entity_poly.type
_entity_poly.pdbx_seq_one_letter_code
_entity_poly.pdbx_strand_id
1 'polypeptide(L)'
;MKMVFESGTCSLQSSIIRNKVMAGGEENNNEGKNNFTVLVVDDDTIVRMVHKMLVTSLGLKVQEAKNGKEAVDLHINGASFDLILMDMEMPILNGPTATRELRAMGVKSTIVGVTSCSFESVHKDFIEAGLNHYVAKPLTIAKIASFLPRSNNN
;
A
#
# COMPACT_ATOMS: atom_id res chain seq x y z
N MET A 1 -48.65 -26.81 -11.58
CA MET A 1 -48.40 -25.36 -11.48
C MET A 1 -47.91 -25.09 -10.06
N LYS A 2 -46.65 -24.63 -9.94
CA LYS A 2 -45.91 -24.14 -8.76
C LYS A 2 -46.63 -24.11 -7.39
N MET A 3 -46.05 -24.76 -6.38
CA MET A 3 -45.92 -24.20 -5.04
C MET A 3 -44.74 -24.87 -4.32
N VAL A 4 -43.74 -24.06 -3.98
CA VAL A 4 -42.58 -24.37 -3.13
C VAL A 4 -43.05 -24.22 -1.69
N PHE A 5 -42.68 -25.12 -0.78
CA PHE A 5 -42.40 -24.75 0.63
C PHE A 5 -41.40 -25.72 1.24
N GLU A 6 -40.42 -25.13 1.91
CA GLU A 6 -39.22 -25.70 2.50
C GLU A 6 -39.43 -26.46 3.81
N SER A 7 -38.37 -27.20 4.13
CA SER A 7 -37.80 -27.45 5.46
C SER A 7 -38.41 -28.60 6.26
N GLY A 8 -37.57 -29.58 6.56
CA GLY A 8 -37.94 -30.73 7.36
C GLY A 8 -36.85 -31.79 7.48
N THR A 9 -35.75 -31.39 8.13
CA THR A 9 -34.93 -32.19 9.08
C THR A 9 -34.42 -33.60 8.75
N CYS A 10 -33.21 -33.84 9.27
CA CYS A 10 -32.77 -35.08 9.94
C CYS A 10 -32.21 -36.22 9.08
N SER A 11 -30.88 -36.40 9.09
CA SER A 11 -30.22 -37.53 9.81
C SER A 11 -28.81 -37.78 9.26
N LEU A 12 -27.84 -37.55 10.16
CA LEU A 12 -26.56 -38.23 10.38
C LEU A 12 -26.12 -39.32 9.36
N GLN A 13 -24.85 -39.27 8.93
CA GLN A 13 -23.80 -40.05 9.60
C GLN A 13 -22.37 -39.58 9.28
N SER A 14 -21.63 -39.43 10.39
CA SER A 14 -20.20 -39.65 10.65
C SER A 14 -19.19 -39.41 9.51
N SER A 15 -18.16 -38.61 9.71
CA SER A 15 -16.88 -39.02 10.35
C SER A 15 -15.91 -37.84 10.12
N ILE A 16 -15.07 -37.29 11.01
CA ILE A 16 -14.04 -37.88 11.87
C ILE A 16 -13.40 -36.69 12.67
N ILE A 17 -13.22 -36.90 13.99
CA ILE A 17 -12.20 -36.29 14.91
C ILE A 17 -12.23 -34.74 15.04
N ARG A 18 -12.83 -34.10 16.07
CA ARG A 18 -12.72 -34.23 17.54
C ARG A 18 -11.27 -34.20 18.08
N ASN A 19 -10.79 -33.00 18.43
CA ASN A 19 -10.51 -32.74 19.85
C ASN A 19 -10.64 -31.25 20.22
N LYS A 20 -11.31 -31.02 21.34
CA LYS A 20 -11.85 -29.77 21.86
C LYS A 20 -11.59 -29.77 23.36
N VAL A 21 -10.95 -28.73 23.92
CA VAL A 21 -11.12 -28.27 25.31
C VAL A 21 -10.72 -26.76 25.28
N MET A 22 -11.62 -25.78 25.29
CA MET A 22 -12.51 -25.27 26.35
C MET A 22 -11.79 -24.52 27.50
N ALA A 23 -11.69 -23.20 27.38
CA ALA A 23 -11.83 -22.22 28.46
C ALA A 23 -11.95 -20.82 27.84
N GLY A 24 -12.74 -19.94 28.45
CA GLY A 24 -13.09 -18.63 27.90
C GLY A 24 -11.92 -17.65 27.78
N GLY A 25 -12.15 -16.62 26.97
CA GLY A 25 -11.25 -15.50 26.77
C GLY A 25 -11.59 -14.82 25.45
N GLU A 26 -11.95 -13.54 25.51
CA GLU A 26 -11.82 -12.66 24.37
C GLU A 26 -10.36 -12.70 23.91
N GLU A 27 -10.08 -13.22 22.72
CA GLU A 27 -8.76 -13.05 22.09
C GLU A 27 -8.84 -11.93 21.06
N ASN A 28 -8.95 -10.72 21.59
CA ASN A 28 -8.51 -9.51 20.94
C ASN A 28 -6.99 -9.55 20.80
N ASN A 29 -6.45 -10.26 19.80
CA ASN A 29 -5.03 -10.24 19.50
C ASN A 29 -4.78 -9.73 18.08
N ASN A 30 -4.86 -8.40 17.95
CA ASN A 30 -4.07 -7.63 17.00
C ASN A 30 -3.83 -6.23 17.60
N GLU A 31 -3.25 -6.24 18.80
CA GLU A 31 -2.66 -5.06 19.41
C GLU A 31 -1.56 -4.53 18.47
N GLY A 32 -1.74 -3.31 17.97
CA GLY A 32 -0.77 -2.62 17.12
C GLY A 32 -0.93 -2.84 15.60
N LYS A 33 -2.15 -2.99 15.06
CA LYS A 33 -2.34 -2.90 13.60
C LYS A 33 -1.80 -1.56 13.10
N ASN A 34 -0.61 -1.59 12.49
CA ASN A 34 0.06 -0.46 11.88
C ASN A 34 -0.93 0.27 10.99
N ASN A 35 -1.50 1.38 11.47
CA ASN A 35 -2.42 2.23 10.72
C ASN A 35 -1.72 3.00 9.59
N PHE A 36 -0.52 2.54 9.23
CA PHE A 36 0.34 3.12 8.23
C PHE A 36 -0.30 2.96 6.85
N THR A 37 -0.38 4.08 6.16
CA THR A 37 -1.03 4.23 4.86
C THR A 37 0.03 4.52 3.81
N VAL A 38 -0.04 3.79 2.71
CA VAL A 38 0.90 3.91 1.60
C VAL A 38 0.14 4.26 0.32
N LEU A 39 0.63 5.25 -0.41
CA LEU A 39 0.19 5.53 -1.77
C LEU A 39 1.18 4.90 -2.75
N VAL A 40 0.69 4.08 -3.68
CA VAL A 40 1.47 3.55 -4.80
C VAL A 40 1.06 4.30 -6.06
N VAL A 41 2.02 4.98 -6.69
CA VAL A 41 1.83 5.77 -7.91
C VAL A 41 2.72 5.19 -9.00
N ASP A 42 2.13 4.61 -10.02
CA ASP A 42 2.83 4.01 -11.16
C ASP A 42 1.83 3.89 -12.32
N ASP A 43 2.20 4.21 -13.55
CA ASP A 43 1.27 4.15 -14.69
C ASP A 43 1.10 2.73 -15.23
N ASP A 44 2.14 1.90 -15.10
CA ASP A 44 2.06 0.49 -15.47
C ASP A 44 1.18 -0.26 -14.47
N THR A 45 0.10 -0.85 -14.98
CA THR A 45 -0.89 -1.54 -14.16
C THR A 45 -0.35 -2.79 -13.48
N ILE A 46 0.57 -3.51 -14.13
CA ILE A 46 1.18 -4.72 -13.58
C ILE A 46 2.18 -4.34 -12.50
N VAL A 47 3.02 -3.33 -12.74
CA VAL A 47 3.99 -2.86 -11.74
C VAL A 47 3.27 -2.30 -10.51
N ARG A 48 2.24 -1.47 -10.71
CA ARG A 48 1.40 -0.94 -9.62
C ARG A 48 0.74 -2.06 -8.80
N MET A 49 0.20 -3.09 -9.48
CA MET A 49 -0.41 -4.24 -8.81
C MET A 49 0.61 -5.01 -7.97
N VAL A 50 1.81 -5.27 -8.50
CA VAL A 50 2.89 -5.95 -7.77
C VAL A 50 3.29 -5.13 -6.53
N HIS A 51 3.52 -3.83 -6.67
CA HIS A 51 3.86 -2.96 -5.54
C HIS A 51 2.77 -2.94 -4.47
N LYS A 52 1.50 -2.85 -4.88
CA LYS A 52 0.36 -2.95 -3.97
C LYS A 52 0.35 -4.29 -3.21
N MET A 53 0.61 -5.41 -3.89
CA MET A 53 0.69 -6.72 -3.25
C MET A 53 1.81 -6.74 -2.19
N LEU A 54 3.01 -6.23 -2.51
CA LEU A 54 4.12 -6.16 -1.57
C LEU A 54 3.78 -5.34 -0.31
N VAL A 55 3.14 -4.19 -0.48
CA VAL A 55 2.69 -3.32 0.62
C VAL A 55 1.61 -4.02 1.45
N THR A 56 0.64 -4.67 0.81
CA THR A 56 -0.45 -5.38 1.51
C THR A 56 0.09 -6.58 2.29
N SER A 57 1.10 -7.28 1.78
CA SER A 57 1.77 -8.39 2.48
C SER A 57 2.50 -7.94 3.76
N LEU A 58 2.84 -6.65 3.88
CA LEU A 58 3.35 -6.04 5.11
C LEU A 58 2.24 -5.67 6.11
N GLY A 59 0.97 -5.94 5.79
CA GLY A 59 -0.18 -5.59 6.62
C GLY A 59 -0.56 -4.11 6.58
N LEU A 60 -0.03 -3.34 5.62
CA LEU A 60 -0.25 -1.90 5.51
C LEU A 60 -1.49 -1.58 4.66
N LYS A 61 -2.10 -0.42 4.91
CA LYS A 61 -3.19 0.11 4.08
C LYS A 61 -2.60 0.72 2.82
N VAL A 62 -3.18 0.42 1.67
CA VAL A 62 -2.67 0.87 0.37
C VAL A 62 -3.76 1.54 -0.45
N GLN A 63 -3.41 2.68 -1.04
CA GLN A 63 -4.17 3.34 -2.09
C GLN A 63 -3.31 3.40 -3.37
N GLU A 64 -3.96 3.43 -4.53
CA GLU A 64 -3.31 3.42 -5.83
C GLU A 64 -3.64 4.71 -6.59
N ALA A 65 -2.67 5.19 -7.37
CA ALA A 65 -2.83 6.24 -8.37
C ALA A 65 -2.08 5.83 -9.65
N LYS A 66 -2.60 6.22 -10.81
CA LYS A 66 -2.04 5.81 -12.12
C LYS A 66 -1.08 6.83 -12.74
N ASN A 67 -0.91 7.99 -12.11
CA ASN A 67 -0.06 9.07 -12.57
C ASN A 67 0.11 10.08 -11.43
N GLY A 68 1.03 11.04 -11.60
CA GLY A 68 1.30 12.06 -10.60
C GLY A 68 0.10 12.98 -10.33
N LYS A 69 -0.77 13.21 -11.32
CA LYS A 69 -1.93 14.10 -11.18
C LYS A 69 -2.97 13.49 -10.24
N GLU A 70 -3.27 12.21 -10.39
CA GLU A 70 -4.13 11.49 -9.46
C GLU A 70 -3.56 11.50 -8.04
N ALA A 71 -2.24 11.37 -7.87
CA ALA A 71 -1.59 11.45 -6.56
C ALA A 71 -1.79 12.83 -5.89
N VAL A 72 -1.64 13.91 -6.65
CA VAL A 72 -1.89 15.29 -6.19
C VAL A 72 -3.37 15.50 -5.87
N ASP A 73 -4.27 15.06 -6.75
CA ASP A 73 -5.72 15.23 -6.56
C ASP A 73 -6.23 14.46 -5.33
N LEU A 74 -5.68 13.28 -5.03
CA LEU A 74 -5.95 12.56 -3.79
C LEU A 74 -5.60 13.41 -2.56
N HIS A 75 -4.44 14.07 -2.56
CA HIS A 75 -4.04 14.93 -1.46
C HIS A 75 -4.96 16.16 -1.32
N ILE A 76 -5.29 16.81 -2.43
CA ILE A 76 -6.23 17.95 -2.46
C ILE A 76 -7.59 17.56 -1.87
N ASN A 77 -8.04 16.33 -2.12
CA ASN A 77 -9.29 15.80 -1.61
C ASN A 77 -9.21 15.33 -0.14
N GLY A 78 -8.12 15.64 0.56
CA GLY A 78 -7.95 15.40 1.99
C GLY A 78 -7.31 14.06 2.35
N ALA A 79 -6.83 13.28 1.37
CA ALA A 79 -6.07 12.07 1.68
C ALA A 79 -4.67 12.43 2.20
N SER A 80 -4.21 11.68 3.20
CA SER A 80 -2.86 11.75 3.75
C SER A 80 -2.27 10.35 3.80
N PHE A 81 -0.99 10.25 3.49
CA PHE A 81 -0.25 9.00 3.48
C PHE A 81 1.00 9.14 4.34
N ASP A 82 1.47 8.05 4.91
CA ASP A 82 2.73 8.05 5.64
C ASP A 82 3.92 7.81 4.69
N LEU A 83 3.70 7.01 3.64
CA LEU A 83 4.67 6.70 2.59
C LEU A 83 4.03 6.82 1.20
N ILE A 84 4.77 7.39 0.26
CA ILE A 84 4.39 7.48 -1.15
C ILE A 84 5.48 6.80 -1.97
N LEU A 85 5.15 5.73 -2.67
CA LEU A 85 6.00 5.07 -3.66
C LEU A 85 5.64 5.68 -5.02
N MET A 86 6.53 6.52 -5.56
CA MET A 86 6.27 7.36 -6.73
C MET A 86 7.13 6.89 -7.90
N ASP A 87 6.53 6.39 -8.98
CA ASP A 87 7.26 6.15 -10.21
C ASP A 87 7.79 7.46 -10.80
N MET A 88 8.93 7.38 -11.46
CA MET A 88 9.59 8.57 -11.98
C MET A 88 9.01 9.00 -13.32
N GLU A 89 8.87 8.06 -14.24
CA GLU A 89 8.40 8.30 -15.60
C GLU A 89 6.94 7.89 -15.67
N MET A 90 6.04 8.87 -15.78
CA MET A 90 4.61 8.64 -15.94
C MET A 90 4.03 9.66 -16.92
N PRO A 91 3.01 9.31 -17.70
CA PRO A 91 2.26 10.27 -18.50
C PRO A 91 1.47 11.24 -17.61
N ILE A 92 0.98 12.34 -18.22
CA ILE A 92 0.16 13.39 -17.59
C ILE A 92 0.94 14.26 -16.61
N LEU A 93 1.46 13.69 -15.53
CA LEU A 93 2.32 14.38 -14.56
C LEU A 93 3.37 13.40 -14.06
N ASN A 94 4.64 13.69 -14.34
CA ASN A 94 5.76 12.83 -13.97
C ASN A 94 6.06 12.90 -12.46
N GLY A 95 6.83 11.94 -11.97
CA GLY A 95 7.19 11.84 -10.55
C GLY A 95 7.81 13.12 -9.99
N PRO A 96 8.86 13.70 -10.61
CA PRO A 96 9.51 14.90 -10.08
C PRO A 96 8.58 16.10 -9.95
N THR A 97 7.73 16.34 -10.96
CA THR A 97 6.78 17.45 -10.92
C THR A 97 5.70 17.21 -9.87
N ALA A 98 5.15 15.99 -9.80
CA ALA A 98 4.19 15.62 -8.76
C ALA A 98 4.77 15.76 -7.35
N THR A 99 6.03 15.34 -7.15
CA THR A 99 6.73 15.49 -5.86
C THR A 99 6.86 16.96 -5.49
N ARG A 100 7.26 17.81 -6.43
CA ARG A 100 7.37 19.26 -6.19
C ARG A 100 6.03 19.88 -5.81
N GLU A 101 4.94 19.50 -6.50
CA GLU A 101 3.59 19.97 -6.17
C GLU A 101 3.15 19.52 -4.78
N LEU A 102 3.30 18.24 -4.45
CA LEU A 102 2.98 17.71 -3.11
C LEU A 102 3.77 18.45 -2.02
N ARG A 103 5.07 18.70 -2.23
CA ARG A 103 5.89 19.47 -1.30
C ARG A 103 5.44 20.92 -1.17
N ALA A 104 5.09 21.58 -2.28
CA ALA A 104 4.56 22.94 -2.26
C ALA A 104 3.22 23.03 -1.49
N MET A 105 2.43 21.96 -1.48
CA MET A 105 1.19 21.84 -0.67
C MET A 105 1.45 21.50 0.80
N GLY A 106 2.72 21.31 1.20
CA GLY A 106 3.09 21.04 2.59
C GLY A 106 3.04 19.56 2.98
N VAL A 107 2.96 18.64 2.01
CA VAL A 107 3.02 17.19 2.27
C VAL A 107 4.36 16.84 2.92
N LYS A 108 4.29 16.19 4.10
CA LYS A 108 5.46 15.74 4.87
C LYS A 108 5.70 14.24 4.82
N SER A 109 4.84 13.50 4.12
CA SER A 109 4.98 12.06 3.89
C SER A 109 6.37 11.70 3.37
N THR A 110 6.85 10.51 3.71
CA THR A 110 8.06 9.98 3.08
C THR A 110 7.75 9.69 1.62
N ILE A 111 8.43 10.34 0.67
CA ILE A 111 8.28 10.08 -0.76
C ILE A 111 9.52 9.34 -1.25
N VAL A 112 9.30 8.14 -1.76
CA VAL A 112 10.33 7.26 -2.31
C VAL A 112 10.14 7.16 -3.81
N GLY A 113 11.14 7.61 -4.56
CA GLY A 113 11.15 7.53 -6.02
C GLY A 113 11.47 6.12 -6.44
N VAL A 114 10.62 5.52 -7.24
CA VAL A 114 10.81 4.18 -7.80
C VAL A 114 11.17 4.37 -9.26
N THR A 115 12.32 3.85 -9.70
CA THR A 115 12.81 4.09 -11.07
C THR A 115 13.26 2.79 -11.74
N SER A 116 13.01 2.67 -13.05
CA SER A 116 13.58 1.61 -13.91
C SER A 116 15.00 1.94 -14.38
N CYS A 117 15.44 3.19 -14.23
CA CYS A 117 16.64 3.74 -14.84
C CYS A 117 17.54 4.44 -13.82
N SER A 118 18.86 4.16 -13.88
CA SER A 118 19.84 4.60 -12.89
C SER A 118 20.69 5.80 -13.33
N PHE A 119 20.30 6.53 -14.38
CA PHE A 119 21.11 7.66 -14.86
C PHE A 119 21.13 8.79 -13.81
N GLU A 120 22.33 9.26 -13.47
CA GLU A 120 22.52 10.30 -12.44
C GLU A 120 21.81 11.62 -12.72
N SER A 121 21.63 12.01 -13.99
CA SER A 121 20.97 13.26 -14.36
C SER A 121 19.50 13.26 -13.97
N VAL A 122 18.83 12.13 -14.19
CA VAL A 122 17.44 11.85 -13.82
C VAL A 122 17.28 11.91 -12.29
N HIS A 123 18.31 11.57 -11.53
CA HIS A 123 18.24 11.61 -10.06
C HIS A 123 18.27 13.03 -9.48
N LYS A 124 18.95 14.00 -10.13
CA LYS A 124 19.08 15.36 -9.58
C LYS A 124 17.75 16.09 -9.49
N ASP A 125 16.97 16.06 -10.57
CA ASP A 125 15.66 16.73 -10.61
C ASP A 125 14.72 16.20 -9.53
N PHE A 126 14.82 14.90 -9.23
CA PHE A 126 13.97 14.26 -8.24
C PHE A 126 14.38 14.64 -6.81
N ILE A 127 15.68 14.68 -6.54
CA ILE A 127 16.24 15.14 -5.27
C ILE A 127 15.86 16.62 -5.03
N GLU A 128 16.04 17.47 -6.05
CA GLU A 128 15.69 18.89 -5.99
C GLU A 128 14.18 19.12 -5.81
N ALA A 129 13.34 18.19 -6.26
CA ALA A 129 11.89 18.23 -6.00
C ALA A 129 11.51 17.94 -4.53
N GLY A 130 12.45 17.50 -3.68
CA GLY A 130 12.22 17.23 -2.26
C GLY A 130 11.89 15.77 -1.95
N LEU A 131 12.44 14.84 -2.74
CA LEU A 131 12.36 13.40 -2.51
C LEU A 131 13.15 12.97 -1.26
N ASN A 132 12.65 11.98 -0.51
CA ASN A 132 13.38 11.46 0.66
C ASN A 132 14.40 10.38 0.27
N HIS A 133 13.98 9.43 -0.56
CA HIS A 133 14.78 8.31 -1.00
C HIS A 133 14.45 7.94 -2.44
N TYR A 134 15.33 7.19 -3.10
CA TYR A 134 15.01 6.55 -4.37
C TYR A 134 15.47 5.10 -4.37
N VAL A 135 14.87 4.29 -5.23
CA VAL A 135 15.14 2.87 -5.32
C VAL A 135 14.86 2.35 -6.72
N ALA A 136 15.78 1.52 -7.23
CA ALA A 136 15.59 0.86 -8.51
C ALA A 136 14.54 -0.27 -8.40
N LYS A 137 13.69 -0.38 -9.43
CA LYS A 137 12.83 -1.54 -9.67
C LYS A 137 13.72 -2.78 -9.89
N PRO A 138 13.30 -3.99 -9.47
CA PRO A 138 12.07 -4.28 -8.75
C PRO A 138 12.13 -3.85 -7.26
N LEU A 139 11.00 -3.38 -6.75
CA LEU A 139 10.79 -3.22 -5.31
C LEU A 139 10.70 -4.60 -4.63
N THR A 140 11.16 -4.65 -3.38
CA THR A 140 11.08 -5.83 -2.53
C THR A 140 10.47 -5.46 -1.19
N ILE A 141 9.91 -6.45 -0.48
CA ILE A 141 9.36 -6.26 0.87
C ILE A 141 10.41 -5.64 1.80
N ALA A 142 11.65 -6.13 1.75
CA ALA A 142 12.74 -5.61 2.57
C ALA A 142 13.06 -4.14 2.29
N LYS A 143 13.06 -3.72 1.01
CA LYS A 143 13.24 -2.31 0.63
C LYS A 143 12.11 -1.45 1.19
N ILE A 144 10.85 -1.85 1.00
CA ILE A 144 9.69 -1.09 1.50
C ILE A 144 9.74 -0.98 3.03
N ALA A 145 10.00 -2.09 3.72
CA ALA A 145 10.10 -2.12 5.17
C ALA A 145 11.20 -1.20 5.72
N SER A 146 12.29 -0.98 4.97
CA SER A 146 13.38 -0.09 5.38
C SER A 146 12.99 1.40 5.40
N PHE A 147 11.95 1.80 4.65
CA PHE A 147 11.46 3.18 4.61
C PHE A 147 10.37 3.46 5.65
N LEU A 148 9.85 2.42 6.31
CA LEU A 148 8.90 2.58 7.39
C LEU A 148 9.64 3.09 8.64
N PRO A 149 9.04 4.01 9.41
CA PRO A 149 9.61 4.39 10.68
C PRO A 149 9.74 3.14 11.56
N ARG A 150 10.86 3.02 12.28
CA ARG A 150 11.00 1.97 13.29
C ARG A 150 9.89 2.16 14.32
N SER A 151 8.95 1.23 14.37
CA SER A 151 8.00 1.16 15.48
C SER A 151 8.82 0.88 16.74
N ASN A 152 9.00 1.90 17.57
CA ASN A 152 9.57 1.73 18.89
C ASN A 152 8.54 0.95 19.71
N ASN A 153 8.63 -0.38 19.66
CA ASN A 153 7.92 -1.24 20.58
C ASN A 153 8.59 -1.05 21.94
N ASN A 154 8.03 -0.16 22.77
CA ASN A 154 8.40 0.00 24.17
C ASN A 154 7.36 -0.70 25.04
#